data_AF-A0AAD3QVW9-F1
#
_entry.id   AF-A0AAD3QVW9-F1
#
_cell.length_a   1.000
_cell.length_b   1.000
_cell.length_c   1.000
_cell.angle_alpha   90.00
_cell.angle_beta   90.00
_cell.angle_gamma   90.00
#
_symmetry.space_group_name_H-M   'P 1'
#
loop_
_entity.id
_entity.type
_entity.pdbx_description
1 polymer ?
#
loop_
_entity_poly.entity_id
_entity_poly.type
_entity_poly.pdbx_seq_one_letter_code
_entity_poly.pdbx_strand_id
1 'polypeptide(L)'
;MWVNQSDTCHLFSHLPLTVKAALFLLFRWNPGLLRGSRCAAFERYIKWFCIRMKIASFNVRRFGLAKVSRPDVLSTLVKIVSRYDIILILEVVDVTGRSIKVFLEELNRVNTTHHYALQISTRLGRTRYKEQFLFLYRDDVVDLIDSYQYEDNQAFAREPYILHFKPHNTVLNDIVLIPVHTTPSDSEKELDELYEVFLMVRDKWKTDNIMILGDFNADGSYVTRKEMKEIRIRSDKNFHWLIGDDVDTTAYTSNDHTYDRIVVYGDNMLAATVPNSAKPFNFHTEFAMTEEMALRVSDHYPVEVELRSAPPFWMKRSDHSCDVVDTHQASVNRNVTGRLGTPFNRVTSFLHIGHLLQSRWFDFCNQQGFADHQKEDARVAGGRRETDSVPLVDDIRYHIASKRADIRCVEEANQKLEAEETLSALILTVERR
;
A
#
# COMPACT_ATOMS: atom_id res chain seq x y z
N MET A 1 -40.50 -22.60 6.55
CA MET A 1 -39.39 -22.91 5.63
C MET A 1 -38.38 -21.78 5.70
N TRP A 2 -37.48 -21.86 6.67
CA TRP A 2 -36.34 -20.97 6.85
C TRP A 2 -35.18 -21.57 6.06
N VAL A 3 -34.61 -20.83 5.12
CA VAL A 3 -33.33 -21.19 4.49
C VAL A 3 -32.21 -20.67 5.37
N ASN A 4 -31.37 -21.58 5.84
CA ASN A 4 -30.27 -21.36 6.77
C ASN A 4 -29.31 -20.26 6.30
N GLN A 5 -28.96 -19.40 7.25
CA GLN A 5 -28.12 -18.22 7.11
C GLN A 5 -26.68 -18.53 7.60
N SER A 6 -26.13 -19.70 7.24
CA SER A 6 -24.90 -20.23 7.86
C SER A 6 -23.63 -20.22 6.99
N ASP A 7 -23.69 -19.92 5.68
CA ASP A 7 -22.54 -20.21 4.80
C ASP A 7 -21.73 -18.96 4.36
N THR A 8 -22.05 -17.75 4.83
CA THR A 8 -21.43 -16.51 4.31
C THR A 8 -20.33 -15.90 5.19
N CYS A 9 -20.05 -16.42 6.38
CA CYS A 9 -19.24 -15.69 7.37
C CYS A 9 -17.72 -15.95 7.33
N HIS A 10 -17.23 -16.89 6.51
CA HIS A 10 -15.78 -17.16 6.40
C HIS A 10 -15.10 -16.51 5.17
N LEU A 11 -15.85 -16.00 4.18
CA LEU A 11 -15.29 -15.55 2.89
C LEU A 11 -14.52 -14.22 2.91
N PHE A 12 -14.73 -13.36 3.92
CA PHE A 12 -14.24 -11.98 3.89
C PHE A 12 -13.33 -11.62 5.08
N SER A 13 -12.89 -12.59 5.87
CA SER A 13 -12.13 -12.39 7.12
C SER A 13 -10.84 -11.55 6.94
N HIS A 14 -10.20 -11.62 5.77
CA HIS A 14 -8.95 -10.94 5.45
C HIS A 14 -9.10 -9.51 4.91
N LEU A 15 -10.32 -9.06 4.58
CA LEU A 15 -10.52 -7.72 4.04
C LEU A 15 -10.45 -6.63 5.13
N PRO A 16 -10.01 -5.40 4.79
CA PRO A 16 -10.10 -4.25 5.69
C PRO A 16 -11.54 -4.03 6.18
N LEU A 17 -11.69 -3.58 7.43
CA LEU A 17 -13.01 -3.40 8.08
C LEU A 17 -13.95 -2.49 7.28
N THR A 18 -13.39 -1.48 6.62
CA THR A 18 -14.10 -0.55 5.75
C THR A 18 -14.72 -1.22 4.53
N VAL A 19 -14.00 -2.17 3.93
CA VAL A 19 -14.48 -2.98 2.79
C VAL A 19 -15.54 -3.96 3.25
N LYS A 20 -15.36 -4.60 4.42
CA LYS A 20 -16.38 -5.48 5.02
C LYS A 20 -17.70 -4.74 5.27
N ALA A 21 -17.63 -3.53 5.83
CA ALA A 21 -18.81 -2.70 6.07
C ALA A 21 -19.50 -2.27 4.77
N ALA A 22 -18.74 -1.88 3.74
CA ALA A 22 -19.29 -1.55 2.43
C ALA A 22 -19.96 -2.75 1.77
N LEU A 23 -19.33 -3.94 1.82
CA LEU A 23 -19.88 -5.20 1.30
C LEU A 23 -21.16 -5.61 2.02
N PHE A 24 -21.21 -5.46 3.34
CA PHE A 24 -22.41 -5.74 4.14
C PHE A 24 -23.61 -4.89 3.70
N LEU A 25 -23.40 -3.58 3.48
CA LEU A 25 -24.44 -2.69 2.95
C LEU A 25 -24.85 -3.08 1.52
N LEU A 26 -23.89 -3.43 0.68
CA LEU A 26 -24.10 -3.86 -0.71
C LEU A 26 -24.94 -5.14 -0.80
N PHE A 27 -24.64 -6.15 0.02
CA PHE A 27 -25.40 -7.40 0.08
C PHE A 27 -26.78 -7.23 0.71
N ARG A 28 -26.94 -6.30 1.66
CA ARG A 28 -28.25 -5.96 2.23
C ARG A 28 -29.18 -5.35 1.17
N TRP A 29 -28.64 -4.55 0.25
CA TRP A 29 -29.42 -3.88 -0.79
C TRP A 29 -29.58 -4.70 -2.07
N ASN A 30 -28.75 -5.72 -2.28
CA ASN A 30 -28.77 -6.52 -3.49
C ASN A 30 -28.55 -8.03 -3.23
N PRO A 31 -29.53 -8.71 -2.61
CA PRO A 31 -29.41 -10.11 -2.21
C PRO A 31 -29.19 -11.09 -3.38
N GLY A 32 -29.43 -10.65 -4.63
CA GLY A 32 -29.17 -11.44 -5.84
C GLY A 32 -27.69 -11.69 -6.14
N LEU A 33 -26.76 -10.91 -5.56
CA LEU A 33 -25.31 -11.13 -5.68
C LEU A 33 -24.83 -12.41 -4.97
N LEU A 34 -25.60 -12.92 -4.01
CA LEU A 34 -25.22 -14.07 -3.16
C LEU A 34 -25.55 -15.43 -3.80
N ARG A 35 -25.99 -15.48 -5.07
CA ARG A 35 -26.35 -16.75 -5.73
C ARG A 35 -25.20 -17.30 -6.58
N GLY A 36 -24.68 -18.47 -6.18
CA GLY A 36 -23.83 -19.35 -7.01
C GLY A 36 -22.63 -18.66 -7.65
N SER A 37 -22.38 -18.93 -8.94
CA SER A 37 -21.25 -18.46 -9.74
C SER A 37 -21.06 -16.93 -9.81
N ARG A 38 -22.10 -16.13 -9.50
CA ARG A 38 -21.99 -14.67 -9.36
C ARG A 38 -21.25 -14.26 -8.09
N CYS A 39 -21.34 -15.05 -7.02
CA CYS A 39 -20.65 -14.81 -5.76
C CYS A 39 -19.14 -15.06 -5.90
N ALA A 40 -18.73 -16.13 -6.59
CA ALA A 40 -17.32 -16.43 -6.85
C ALA A 40 -16.66 -15.39 -7.77
N ALA A 41 -17.36 -14.94 -8.81
CA ALA A 41 -16.87 -13.87 -9.67
C ALA A 41 -16.78 -12.53 -8.90
N PHE A 42 -17.73 -12.24 -8.00
CA PHE A 42 -17.71 -11.05 -7.15
C PHE A 42 -16.56 -11.10 -6.15
N GLU A 43 -16.31 -12.26 -5.55
CA GLU A 43 -15.17 -12.47 -4.66
C GLU A 43 -13.84 -12.25 -5.39
N ARG A 44 -13.68 -12.81 -6.60
CA ARG A 44 -12.49 -12.58 -7.44
C ARG A 44 -12.33 -11.11 -7.80
N TYR A 45 -13.43 -10.41 -8.12
CA TYR A 45 -13.42 -8.99 -8.43
C TYR A 45 -13.05 -8.13 -7.22
N ILE A 46 -13.59 -8.43 -6.03
CA ILE A 46 -13.26 -7.72 -4.80
C ILE A 46 -11.81 -8.01 -4.37
N LYS A 47 -11.36 -9.27 -4.43
CA LYS A 47 -9.94 -9.62 -4.19
C LYS A 47 -9.03 -8.87 -5.15
N TRP A 48 -9.34 -8.85 -6.44
CA TRP A 48 -8.58 -8.08 -7.43
C TRP A 48 -8.58 -6.56 -7.14
N PHE A 49 -9.75 -5.98 -6.84
CA PHE A 49 -9.89 -4.57 -6.52
C PHE A 49 -9.10 -4.18 -5.25
N CYS A 50 -8.91 -5.12 -4.33
CA CYS A 50 -8.25 -4.92 -3.05
C CYS A 50 -6.76 -5.32 -3.00
N ILE A 51 -6.27 -6.20 -3.88
CA ILE A 51 -4.84 -6.52 -3.96
C ILE A 51 -4.15 -5.29 -4.55
N ARG A 52 -3.18 -4.75 -3.83
CA ARG A 52 -2.33 -3.64 -4.26
C ARG A 52 -0.93 -3.94 -3.82
N MET A 53 0.02 -3.68 -4.70
CA MET A 53 1.42 -3.86 -4.37
C MET A 53 1.88 -2.70 -3.49
N LYS A 54 2.48 -3.01 -2.33
CA LYS A 54 3.04 -2.04 -1.40
C LYS A 54 4.56 -2.02 -1.45
N ILE A 55 5.12 -0.83 -1.63
CA ILE A 55 6.56 -0.59 -1.62
C ILE A 55 6.88 0.37 -0.47
N ALA A 56 7.98 0.15 0.23
CA ALA A 56 8.45 1.06 1.27
C ALA A 56 9.97 1.22 1.32
N SER A 57 10.41 2.30 1.95
CA SER A 57 11.78 2.49 2.44
C SER A 57 11.76 2.73 3.94
N PHE A 58 12.73 2.17 4.65
CA PHE A 58 12.82 2.29 6.10
C PHE A 58 14.27 2.38 6.57
N ASN A 59 14.66 3.54 7.10
CA ASN A 59 15.85 3.64 7.94
C ASN A 59 15.55 2.99 9.30
N VAL A 60 16.20 1.86 9.60
CA VAL A 60 15.98 1.10 10.85
C VAL A 60 16.95 1.52 11.96
N ARG A 61 17.83 2.50 11.70
CA ARG A 61 18.85 3.01 12.62
C ARG A 61 19.79 1.92 13.15
N ARG A 62 20.96 1.77 12.56
CA ARG A 62 21.97 0.76 12.94
C ARG A 62 21.38 -0.66 13.00
N PHE A 63 20.77 -1.11 11.91
CA PHE A 63 20.30 -2.49 11.80
C PHE A 63 21.48 -3.47 11.88
N GLY A 64 21.46 -4.34 12.89
CA GLY A 64 22.52 -5.29 13.14
C GLY A 64 22.18 -6.26 14.26
N LEU A 65 23.15 -7.10 14.64
CA LEU A 65 22.91 -8.23 15.55
C LEU A 65 22.34 -7.78 16.92
N ALA A 66 22.85 -6.68 17.48
CA ALA A 66 22.37 -6.14 18.75
C ALA A 66 20.88 -5.76 18.70
N LYS A 67 20.40 -5.29 17.54
CA LYS A 67 19.00 -4.90 17.36
C LYS A 67 18.10 -6.12 17.23
N VAL A 68 18.43 -7.06 16.34
CA VAL A 68 17.61 -8.26 16.10
C VAL A 68 17.67 -9.28 17.25
N SER A 69 18.66 -9.18 18.15
CA SER A 69 18.72 -10.02 19.36
C SER A 69 17.71 -9.61 20.43
N ARG A 70 17.07 -8.45 20.30
CA ARG A 70 16.00 -7.99 21.20
C ARG A 70 14.64 -8.51 20.70
N PRO A 71 13.94 -9.38 21.43
CA PRO A 71 12.71 -10.01 20.94
C PRO A 71 11.59 -9.02 20.62
N ASP A 72 11.44 -7.95 21.40
CA ASP A 72 10.41 -6.93 21.20
C ASP A 72 10.64 -6.14 19.90
N VAL A 73 11.91 -5.78 19.63
CA VAL A 73 12.29 -5.07 18.41
C VAL A 73 12.20 -6.00 17.20
N LEU A 74 12.71 -7.23 17.29
CA LEU A 74 12.60 -8.22 16.21
C LEU A 74 11.13 -8.46 15.83
N SER A 75 10.26 -8.72 16.82
CA SER A 75 8.83 -8.93 16.57
C SER A 75 8.18 -7.72 15.90
N THR A 76 8.56 -6.51 16.32
CA THR A 76 8.05 -5.27 15.73
C THR A 76 8.53 -5.09 14.29
N LEU A 77 9.81 -5.30 14.02
CA LEU A 77 10.37 -5.22 12.66
C LEU A 77 9.73 -6.23 11.73
N VAL A 78 9.48 -7.46 12.19
CA VAL A 78 8.74 -8.48 11.40
C VAL A 78 7.34 -7.99 11.09
N LYS A 79 6.60 -7.44 12.06
CA LYS A 79 5.26 -6.88 11.83
C LYS A 79 5.27 -5.72 10.83
N ILE A 80 6.27 -4.84 10.89
CA ILE A 80 6.44 -3.73 9.96
C ILE A 80 6.71 -4.28 8.55
N VAL A 81 7.75 -5.10 8.39
CA VAL A 81 8.20 -5.61 7.09
C VAL A 81 7.14 -6.48 6.40
N SER A 82 6.39 -7.26 7.17
CA SER A 82 5.31 -8.13 6.63
C SER A 82 4.18 -7.37 5.93
N ARG A 83 4.15 -6.03 6.02
CA ARG A 83 3.16 -5.18 5.33
C ARG A 83 3.47 -4.93 3.86
N TYR A 84 4.72 -5.16 3.44
CA TYR A 84 5.24 -4.68 2.16
C TYR A 84 5.58 -5.84 1.23
N ASP A 85 5.32 -5.66 -0.07
CA ASP A 85 5.73 -6.62 -1.09
C ASP A 85 7.18 -6.39 -1.51
N ILE A 86 7.65 -5.14 -1.48
CA ILE A 86 9.07 -4.78 -1.54
C ILE A 86 9.36 -3.76 -0.44
N ILE A 87 10.41 -3.95 0.33
CA ILE A 87 10.92 -2.95 1.27
C ILE A 87 12.44 -2.79 1.17
N LEU A 88 12.87 -1.54 1.12
CA LEU A 88 14.26 -1.12 1.30
C LEU A 88 14.52 -0.87 2.79
N ILE A 89 15.53 -1.54 3.33
CA ILE A 89 16.04 -1.35 4.69
C ILE A 89 17.40 -0.63 4.61
N LEU A 90 17.51 0.51 5.28
CA LEU A 90 18.73 1.32 5.36
C LEU A 90 19.49 1.07 6.69
N GLU A 91 20.70 1.60 6.77
CA GLU A 91 21.60 1.50 7.93
C GLU A 91 21.92 0.06 8.38
N VAL A 92 22.10 -0.86 7.44
CA VAL A 92 22.57 -2.21 7.77
C VAL A 92 24.08 -2.18 8.05
N VAL A 93 24.47 -2.39 9.30
CA VAL A 93 25.86 -2.24 9.78
C VAL A 93 26.56 -3.57 10.12
N ASP A 94 25.90 -4.71 9.92
CA ASP A 94 26.42 -6.03 10.31
C ASP A 94 27.41 -6.62 9.31
N VAL A 95 28.70 -6.60 9.67
CA VAL A 95 29.80 -7.19 8.88
C VAL A 95 29.65 -8.70 8.69
N THR A 96 28.99 -9.39 9.63
CA THR A 96 28.91 -10.86 9.64
C THR A 96 27.75 -11.41 8.82
N GLY A 97 26.78 -10.57 8.47
CA GLY A 97 25.53 -10.96 7.83
C GLY A 97 24.57 -11.80 8.70
N ARG A 98 24.93 -12.06 9.97
CA ARG A 98 24.11 -12.89 10.88
C ARG A 98 22.79 -12.24 11.22
N SER A 99 22.74 -10.92 11.37
CA SER A 99 21.50 -10.22 11.71
C SER A 99 20.47 -10.35 10.61
N ILE A 100 20.91 -10.30 9.35
CA ILE A 100 20.07 -10.46 8.17
C ILE A 100 19.51 -11.88 8.12
N LYS A 101 20.37 -12.89 8.36
CA LYS A 101 19.93 -14.30 8.40
C LYS A 101 18.87 -14.54 9.48
N VAL A 102 19.12 -14.09 10.71
CA VAL A 102 18.15 -14.21 11.82
C VAL A 102 16.84 -13.51 11.47
N PHE A 103 16.92 -12.32 10.88
CA PHE A 103 15.73 -11.56 10.51
C PHE A 103 14.92 -12.22 9.41
N LEU A 104 15.56 -12.70 8.33
CA LEU A 104 14.91 -13.37 7.22
C LEU A 104 14.26 -14.69 7.67
N GLU A 105 14.96 -15.48 8.49
CA GLU A 105 14.42 -16.74 9.05
C GLU A 105 13.15 -16.48 9.86
N GLU A 106 13.16 -15.47 10.75
CA GLU A 106 11.97 -15.14 11.53
C GLU A 106 10.85 -14.55 10.67
N LEU A 107 11.18 -13.71 9.68
CA LEU A 107 10.22 -13.14 8.75
C LEU A 107 9.49 -14.23 7.96
N ASN A 108 10.21 -15.20 7.41
CA ASN A 108 9.64 -16.31 6.65
C ASN A 108 9.00 -17.39 7.53
N ARG A 109 9.38 -17.49 8.81
CA ARG A 109 8.69 -18.34 9.79
C ARG A 109 7.28 -17.82 10.09
N VAL A 110 7.10 -16.49 10.15
CA VAL A 110 5.81 -15.85 10.44
C VAL A 110 4.96 -15.72 9.16
N ASN A 111 5.56 -15.45 8.01
CA ASN A 111 4.86 -15.31 6.74
C ASN A 111 4.86 -16.63 5.96
N THR A 112 3.88 -17.49 6.21
CA THR A 112 3.80 -18.82 5.59
C THR A 112 3.19 -18.81 4.19
N THR A 113 2.51 -17.72 3.78
CA THR A 113 1.85 -17.62 2.47
C THR A 113 2.69 -16.89 1.43
N HIS A 114 3.51 -15.93 1.87
CA HIS A 114 4.37 -15.12 1.03
C HIS A 114 5.80 -15.23 1.56
N HIS A 115 6.67 -15.84 0.77
CA HIS A 115 8.06 -16.00 1.15
C HIS A 115 8.86 -14.77 0.74
N TYR A 116 9.70 -14.26 1.64
CA TYR A 116 10.60 -13.16 1.33
C TYR A 116 11.93 -13.70 0.83
N ALA A 117 12.36 -13.19 -0.32
CA ALA A 117 13.74 -13.22 -0.78
C ALA A 117 14.44 -11.90 -0.40
N LEU A 118 15.77 -11.88 -0.53
CA LEU A 118 16.57 -10.70 -0.23
C LEU A 118 17.61 -10.41 -1.30
N GLN A 119 18.03 -9.15 -1.35
CA GLN A 119 19.18 -8.70 -2.13
C GLN A 119 19.88 -7.59 -1.36
N ILE A 120 21.22 -7.64 -1.26
CA ILE A 120 21.99 -6.72 -0.42
C ILE A 120 23.19 -6.14 -1.16
N SER A 121 23.46 -4.86 -0.95
CA SER A 121 24.60 -4.15 -1.53
C SER A 121 25.94 -4.61 -0.92
N THR A 122 27.04 -4.16 -1.52
CA THR A 122 28.34 -4.15 -0.84
C THR A 122 28.31 -3.19 0.35
N ARG A 123 29.36 -3.19 1.20
CA ARG A 123 29.49 -2.26 2.33
C ARG A 123 29.99 -0.90 1.85
N LEU A 124 29.20 0.14 2.04
CA LEU A 124 29.40 1.49 1.49
C LEU A 124 29.62 2.52 2.60
N GLY A 125 30.33 3.60 2.30
CA GLY A 125 30.70 4.64 3.27
C GLY A 125 32.09 5.20 2.96
N ARG A 126 32.36 6.48 3.21
CA ARG A 126 33.72 7.05 3.02
C ARG A 126 34.71 6.65 4.11
N THR A 127 34.23 6.29 5.30
CA THR A 127 35.06 6.01 6.48
C THR A 127 35.12 4.51 6.82
N ARG A 128 35.59 4.17 8.03
CA ARG A 128 35.52 2.80 8.58
C ARG A 128 34.09 2.39 8.91
N TYR A 129 33.22 3.35 9.22
CA TYR A 129 31.81 3.10 9.38
C TYR A 129 31.21 2.88 7.99
N LYS A 130 30.59 1.71 7.80
CA LYS A 130 29.98 1.32 6.53
C LYS A 130 28.61 0.71 6.76
N GLU A 131 27.73 0.96 5.82
CA GLU A 131 26.35 0.50 5.78
C GLU A 131 26.07 -0.27 4.50
N GLN A 132 24.90 -0.91 4.42
CA GLN A 132 24.42 -1.61 3.24
C GLN A 132 22.95 -1.27 3.00
N PHE A 133 22.55 -1.29 1.74
CA PHE A 133 21.16 -1.30 1.31
C PHE A 133 20.67 -2.74 1.26
N LEU A 134 19.62 -3.06 2.01
CA LEU A 134 18.99 -4.39 2.01
C LEU A 134 17.58 -4.27 1.43
N PHE A 135 17.35 -4.95 0.32
CA PHE A 135 16.01 -5.17 -0.22
C PHE A 135 15.46 -6.50 0.29
N LEU A 136 14.23 -6.48 0.78
CA LEU A 136 13.42 -7.66 1.06
C LEU A 136 12.18 -7.59 0.17
N TYR A 137 11.87 -8.69 -0.51
CA TYR A 137 10.73 -8.72 -1.43
C TYR A 137 10.07 -10.09 -1.46
N ARG A 138 8.77 -10.11 -1.72
CA ARG A 138 7.99 -11.35 -1.88
C ARG A 138 8.25 -11.96 -3.25
N ASP A 139 8.87 -13.13 -3.26
CA ASP A 139 9.30 -13.81 -4.50
C ASP A 139 8.13 -14.40 -5.32
N ASP A 140 6.94 -14.47 -4.72
CA ASP A 140 5.69 -14.83 -5.40
C ASP A 140 4.92 -13.63 -5.99
N VAL A 141 5.40 -12.40 -5.75
CA VAL A 141 4.74 -11.16 -6.20
C VAL A 141 5.55 -10.41 -7.26
N VAL A 142 6.88 -10.53 -7.22
CA VAL A 142 7.81 -9.85 -8.14
C VAL A 142 8.98 -10.75 -8.53
N ASP A 143 9.44 -10.61 -9.78
CA ASP A 143 10.71 -11.18 -10.21
C ASP A 143 11.81 -10.11 -10.14
N LEU A 144 12.98 -10.44 -9.57
CA LEU A 144 14.19 -9.62 -9.70
C LEU A 144 14.82 -9.90 -11.07
N ILE A 145 14.88 -8.88 -11.94
CA ILE A 145 15.39 -8.98 -13.31
C ILE A 145 16.90 -8.74 -13.37
N ASP A 146 17.36 -7.65 -12.75
CA ASP A 146 18.76 -7.23 -12.73
C ASP A 146 19.02 -6.37 -11.49
N SER A 147 20.28 -6.26 -11.08
CA SER A 147 20.71 -5.33 -10.05
C SER A 147 22.16 -4.92 -10.26
N TYR A 148 22.50 -3.68 -9.90
CA TYR A 148 23.89 -3.24 -9.91
C TYR A 148 24.17 -2.16 -8.88
N GLN A 149 25.43 -2.10 -8.46
CA GLN A 149 25.94 -1.03 -7.62
C GLN A 149 26.37 0.12 -8.54
N TYR A 150 25.83 1.32 -8.33
CA TYR A 150 26.26 2.49 -9.10
C TYR A 150 27.77 2.72 -8.90
N GLU A 151 28.49 2.91 -10.01
CA GLU A 151 29.90 3.26 -9.98
C GLU A 151 30.02 4.77 -9.89
N ASP A 152 30.45 5.24 -8.72
CA ASP A 152 30.52 6.64 -8.39
C ASP A 152 31.89 7.27 -8.68
N ASN A 153 31.90 8.56 -8.99
CA ASN A 153 33.08 9.40 -9.11
C ASN A 153 33.44 10.12 -7.79
N GLN A 154 33.04 9.54 -6.64
CA GLN A 154 33.14 10.05 -5.27
C GLN A 154 32.08 11.07 -4.84
N ALA A 155 31.01 11.28 -5.62
CA ALA A 155 29.91 12.15 -5.25
C ALA A 155 29.10 11.64 -4.04
N PHE A 156 28.93 10.32 -3.90
CA PHE A 156 28.15 9.70 -2.84
C PHE A 156 29.03 9.22 -1.68
N ALA A 157 28.47 9.23 -0.46
CA ALA A 157 29.07 8.45 0.62
C ALA A 157 28.65 6.99 0.57
N ARG A 158 27.44 6.75 0.07
CA ARG A 158 26.82 5.43 -0.09
C ARG A 158 26.21 5.37 -1.48
N GLU A 159 26.96 4.81 -2.41
CA GLU A 159 26.60 4.68 -3.81
C GLU A 159 25.26 3.92 -3.95
N PRO A 160 24.29 4.37 -4.77
CA PRO A 160 23.00 3.68 -4.90
C PRO A 160 23.13 2.23 -5.41
N TYR A 161 22.48 1.28 -4.73
CA TYR A 161 22.40 -0.12 -5.15
C TYR A 161 21.05 -0.42 -5.82
N ILE A 162 21.03 -0.36 -7.15
CA ILE A 162 19.81 -0.21 -7.93
C ILE A 162 19.28 -1.58 -8.35
N LEU A 163 17.97 -1.81 -8.18
CA LEU A 163 17.30 -3.07 -8.53
C LEU A 163 16.20 -2.84 -9.56
N HIS A 164 16.12 -3.74 -10.54
CA HIS A 164 15.07 -3.78 -11.56
C HIS A 164 14.17 -4.98 -11.33
N PHE A 165 12.89 -4.73 -11.07
CA PHE A 165 11.89 -5.74 -10.81
C PHE A 165 10.85 -5.81 -11.93
N LYS A 166 10.26 -6.99 -12.08
CA LYS A 166 9.05 -7.22 -12.85
C LYS A 166 7.90 -7.59 -11.91
N PRO A 167 6.97 -6.67 -11.62
CA PRO A 167 5.79 -6.99 -10.83
C PRO A 167 4.83 -7.91 -11.57
N HIS A 168 4.23 -8.89 -10.89
CA HIS A 168 3.28 -9.82 -11.53
C HIS A 168 1.89 -9.23 -11.69
N ASN A 169 1.45 -8.38 -10.76
CA ASN A 169 0.06 -7.93 -10.64
C ASN A 169 -0.07 -6.40 -10.54
N THR A 170 0.70 -5.64 -11.30
CA THR A 170 0.55 -4.17 -11.36
C THR A 170 0.29 -3.68 -12.77
N VAL A 171 -0.22 -2.46 -12.93
CA VAL A 171 -0.37 -1.82 -14.26
C VAL A 171 0.98 -1.57 -14.96
N LEU A 172 2.09 -1.65 -14.22
CA LEU A 172 3.45 -1.54 -14.73
C LEU A 172 3.98 -2.92 -15.08
N ASN A 173 4.68 -3.01 -16.21
CA ASN A 173 5.35 -4.24 -16.64
C ASN A 173 6.72 -4.42 -16.00
N ASP A 174 7.30 -3.35 -15.47
CA ASP A 174 8.57 -3.31 -14.77
C ASP A 174 8.63 -2.10 -13.83
N ILE A 175 9.55 -2.15 -12.87
CA ILE A 175 9.85 -1.03 -11.98
C ILE A 175 11.32 -1.07 -11.56
N VAL A 176 11.96 0.08 -11.56
CA VAL A 176 13.33 0.26 -11.07
C VAL A 176 13.32 1.03 -9.76
N LEU A 177 14.02 0.52 -8.75
CA LEU A 177 14.16 1.14 -7.44
C LEU A 177 15.59 1.64 -7.23
N ILE A 178 15.74 2.94 -7.01
CA ILE A 178 17.02 3.60 -6.69
C ILE A 178 17.01 3.94 -5.19
N PRO A 179 17.77 3.20 -4.35
CA PRO A 179 17.83 3.48 -2.93
C PRO A 179 18.69 4.71 -2.64
N VAL A 180 18.34 5.46 -1.59
CA VAL A 180 19.09 6.65 -1.15
C VAL A 180 19.31 6.63 0.36
N HIS A 181 20.53 6.93 0.79
CA HIS A 181 20.84 7.29 2.17
C HIS A 181 21.97 8.33 2.15
N THR A 182 21.60 9.61 2.07
CA THR A 182 22.55 10.71 1.95
C THR A 182 23.32 10.92 3.25
N THR A 183 24.46 11.60 3.16
CA THR A 183 25.13 12.13 4.35
C THR A 183 24.53 13.49 4.71
N PRO A 184 24.10 13.75 5.96
CA PRO A 184 23.47 15.02 6.32
C PRO A 184 24.27 16.29 5.95
N SER A 185 25.62 16.20 5.94
CA SER A 185 26.50 17.31 5.57
C SER A 185 26.67 17.54 4.06
N ASP A 186 26.32 16.56 3.23
CA ASP A 186 26.45 16.58 1.77
C ASP A 186 25.09 16.33 1.07
N SER A 187 23.96 16.39 1.80
CA SER A 187 22.64 16.05 1.28
C SER A 187 22.28 16.78 -0.01
N GLU A 188 22.50 18.08 -0.09
CA GLU A 188 22.21 18.87 -1.29
C GLU A 188 22.94 18.33 -2.53
N LYS A 189 24.25 18.08 -2.42
CA LYS A 189 25.08 17.57 -3.51
C LYS A 189 24.72 16.13 -3.89
N GLU A 190 24.58 15.25 -2.89
CA GLU A 190 24.22 13.86 -3.14
C GLU A 190 22.84 13.77 -3.82
N LEU A 191 21.88 14.62 -3.42
CA LEU A 191 20.56 14.66 -4.03
C LEU A 191 20.57 15.22 -5.45
N ASP A 192 21.38 16.23 -5.74
CA ASP A 192 21.52 16.74 -7.11
C ASP A 192 22.16 15.71 -8.05
N GLU A 193 23.16 14.96 -7.57
CA GLU A 193 23.84 13.91 -8.34
C GLU A 193 22.92 12.73 -8.69
N LEU A 194 21.83 12.50 -7.94
CA LEU A 194 20.83 11.49 -8.29
C LEU A 194 20.24 11.68 -9.69
N TYR A 195 20.30 12.89 -10.25
CA TYR A 195 19.89 13.13 -11.63
C TYR A 195 20.77 12.36 -12.64
N GLU A 196 22.10 12.28 -12.40
CA GLU A 196 23.01 11.51 -13.25
C GLU A 196 22.76 10.01 -13.11
N VAL A 197 22.52 9.54 -11.88
CA VAL A 197 22.13 8.15 -11.61
C VAL A 197 20.86 7.80 -12.37
N PHE A 198 19.85 8.67 -12.32
CA PHE A 198 18.60 8.52 -13.06
C PHE A 198 18.84 8.42 -14.58
N LEU A 199 19.65 9.30 -15.16
CA LEU A 199 19.95 9.26 -16.60
C LEU A 199 20.61 7.94 -17.01
N MET A 200 21.57 7.46 -16.20
CA MET A 200 22.26 6.19 -16.44
C MET A 200 21.32 4.99 -16.33
N VAL A 201 20.44 4.98 -15.34
CA VAL A 201 19.42 3.94 -15.15
C VAL A 201 18.46 3.90 -16.34
N ARG A 202 17.94 5.07 -16.74
CA ARG A 202 17.04 5.17 -17.88
C ARG A 202 17.72 4.73 -19.17
N ASP A 203 18.99 5.06 -19.37
CA ASP A 203 19.74 4.60 -20.54
C ASP A 203 20.03 3.09 -20.50
N LYS A 204 20.36 2.52 -19.35
CA LYS A 204 20.66 1.08 -19.21
C LYS A 204 19.45 0.19 -19.49
N TRP A 205 18.31 0.47 -18.88
CA TRP A 205 17.12 -0.40 -18.96
C TRP A 205 16.02 0.13 -19.87
N LYS A 206 16.19 1.32 -20.47
CA LYS A 206 15.24 1.93 -21.42
C LYS A 206 13.80 2.00 -20.86
N THR A 207 13.69 2.33 -19.57
CA THR A 207 12.42 2.42 -18.84
C THR A 207 12.33 3.74 -18.08
N ASP A 208 11.13 4.31 -18.05
CA ASP A 208 10.79 5.49 -17.23
C ASP A 208 10.12 5.09 -15.91
N ASN A 209 9.86 3.80 -15.67
CA ASN A 209 9.21 3.28 -14.46
C ASN A 209 10.19 3.26 -13.28
N ILE A 210 10.68 4.45 -12.89
CA ILE A 210 11.74 4.63 -11.91
C ILE A 210 11.16 5.26 -10.65
N MET A 211 11.49 4.66 -9.50
CA MET A 211 11.20 5.17 -8.17
C MET A 211 12.50 5.35 -7.39
N ILE A 212 12.72 6.54 -6.86
CA ILE A 212 13.82 6.89 -5.98
C ILE A 212 13.26 7.00 -4.56
N LEU A 213 13.80 6.24 -3.63
CA LEU A 213 13.25 6.13 -2.28
C LEU A 213 14.35 5.91 -1.24
N GLY A 214 14.17 6.49 -0.05
CA GLY A 214 15.24 6.46 0.93
C GLY A 214 15.15 7.54 1.99
N ASP A 215 16.18 7.59 2.81
CA ASP A 215 16.45 8.69 3.72
C ASP A 215 17.29 9.73 2.97
N PHE A 216 16.63 10.82 2.58
CA PHE A 216 17.26 11.87 1.77
C PHE A 216 17.90 12.94 2.66
N ASN A 217 17.63 12.94 3.97
CA ASN A 217 17.94 14.07 4.84
C ASN A 217 17.47 15.42 4.24
N ALA A 218 16.33 15.42 3.53
CA ALA A 218 15.88 16.52 2.67
C ALA A 218 15.01 17.56 3.40
N ASP A 219 15.36 17.90 4.63
CA ASP A 219 14.66 18.91 5.44
C ASP A 219 15.54 19.41 6.61
N GLY A 220 14.99 20.30 7.43
CA GLY A 220 15.61 20.81 8.64
C GLY A 220 16.84 21.66 8.33
N SER A 221 17.93 21.41 9.05
CA SER A 221 19.20 22.14 8.85
C SER A 221 20.06 21.59 7.72
N TYR A 222 19.68 20.47 7.10
CA TYR A 222 20.54 19.75 6.15
C TYR A 222 20.40 20.26 4.72
N VAL A 223 19.17 20.62 4.31
CA VAL A 223 18.89 21.22 3.00
C VAL A 223 17.97 22.41 3.20
N THR A 224 18.44 23.61 2.86
CA THR A 224 17.62 24.82 2.93
C THR A 224 16.56 24.83 1.83
N ARG A 225 15.47 25.58 2.03
CA ARG A 225 14.42 25.78 1.01
C ARG A 225 14.94 26.38 -0.32
N LYS A 226 16.10 27.04 -0.31
CA LYS A 226 16.71 27.59 -1.51
C LYS A 226 17.43 26.47 -2.27
N GLU A 227 18.34 25.76 -1.60
CA GLU A 227 19.07 24.61 -2.14
C GLU A 227 18.11 23.56 -2.70
N MET A 228 17.04 23.25 -1.95
CA MET A 228 16.03 22.29 -2.38
C MET A 228 15.41 22.62 -3.75
N LYS A 229 15.26 23.90 -4.10
CA LYS A 229 14.70 24.31 -5.41
C LYS A 229 15.71 24.22 -6.55
N GLU A 230 17.00 24.16 -6.23
CA GLU A 230 18.09 24.11 -7.21
C GLU A 230 18.42 22.66 -7.60
N ILE A 231 18.17 21.69 -6.71
CA ILE A 231 18.33 20.24 -6.96
C ILE A 231 17.55 19.83 -8.22
N ARG A 232 18.22 19.17 -9.18
CA ARG A 232 17.65 18.78 -10.48
C ARG A 232 16.46 17.84 -10.38
N ILE A 233 16.53 16.80 -9.54
CA ILE A 233 15.39 15.88 -9.30
C ILE A 233 14.22 16.54 -8.57
N ARG A 234 14.35 17.81 -8.14
CA ARG A 234 13.28 18.58 -7.50
C ARG A 234 12.75 19.71 -8.39
N SER A 235 13.60 20.31 -9.20
CA SER A 235 13.23 21.39 -10.12
C SER A 235 12.58 20.86 -11.41
N ASP A 236 13.00 19.70 -11.91
CA ASP A 236 12.37 19.02 -13.06
C ASP A 236 10.98 18.50 -12.69
N LYS A 237 9.98 18.92 -13.48
CA LYS A 237 8.55 18.63 -13.25
C LYS A 237 8.15 17.20 -13.58
N ASN A 238 9.01 16.43 -14.23
CA ASN A 238 8.78 15.01 -14.45
C ASN A 238 9.07 14.18 -13.19
N PHE A 239 9.74 14.74 -12.18
CA PHE A 239 9.95 14.09 -10.89
C PHE A 239 8.82 14.46 -9.93
N HIS A 240 8.01 13.46 -9.59
CA HIS A 240 6.87 13.62 -8.71
C HIS A 240 7.24 13.16 -7.30
N TRP A 241 7.40 14.14 -6.40
CA TRP A 241 7.68 13.89 -4.99
C TRP A 241 6.40 13.52 -4.26
N LEU A 242 6.26 12.24 -3.91
CA LEU A 242 5.04 11.69 -3.34
C LEU A 242 4.92 11.96 -1.83
N ILE A 243 6.06 12.12 -1.14
CA ILE A 243 6.12 12.58 0.25
C ILE A 243 6.41 14.08 0.24
N GLY A 244 5.40 14.88 0.63
CA GLY A 244 5.46 16.34 0.69
C GLY A 244 6.41 16.85 1.77
N ASP A 245 6.85 18.11 1.67
CA ASP A 245 7.83 18.72 2.61
C ASP A 245 7.29 19.01 4.01
N ASP A 246 5.99 18.80 4.22
CA ASP A 246 5.25 19.04 5.46
C ASP A 246 4.84 17.74 6.14
N VAL A 247 5.56 16.64 5.87
CA VAL A 247 5.21 15.30 6.32
C VAL A 247 6.29 14.76 7.25
N ASP A 248 5.99 14.69 8.54
CA ASP A 248 6.89 14.12 9.55
C ASP A 248 7.20 12.63 9.27
N THR A 249 8.46 12.32 9.03
CA THR A 249 8.96 10.95 8.82
C THR A 249 9.81 10.45 9.99
N THR A 250 9.86 11.17 11.12
CA THR A 250 10.70 10.81 12.26
C THR A 250 9.88 10.29 13.44
N ALA A 251 10.49 9.41 14.24
CA ALA A 251 9.88 8.90 15.47
C ALA A 251 10.20 9.77 16.71
N TYR A 252 10.82 10.94 16.54
CA TYR A 252 10.98 11.87 17.65
C TYR A 252 9.74 12.75 17.75
N THR A 253 9.07 12.75 18.90
CA THR A 253 7.90 13.60 19.18
C THR A 253 8.24 15.08 19.34
N SER A 254 9.53 15.42 19.32
CA SER A 254 10.06 16.77 19.51
C SER A 254 10.36 17.52 18.22
N ASN A 255 10.22 16.87 17.05
CA ASN A 255 10.37 17.52 15.74
C ASN A 255 9.35 16.95 14.72
N ASP A 256 9.35 17.51 13.52
CA ASP A 256 8.44 17.17 12.41
C ASP A 256 9.17 17.08 11.06
N HIS A 257 10.42 16.62 11.06
CA HIS A 257 11.27 16.64 9.86
C HIS A 257 10.82 15.65 8.77
N THR A 258 10.93 16.09 7.51
CA THR A 258 10.63 15.29 6.32
C THR A 258 11.90 14.74 5.65
N TYR A 259 12.60 13.83 6.34
CA TYR A 259 13.86 13.27 5.83
C TYR A 259 13.66 12.20 4.77
N ASP A 260 12.72 11.29 4.98
CA ASP A 260 12.49 10.12 4.12
C ASP A 260 11.56 10.47 2.97
N ARG A 261 11.91 10.07 1.75
CA ARG A 261 11.21 10.49 0.54
C ARG A 261 10.92 9.34 -0.39
N ILE A 262 9.86 9.51 -1.19
CA ILE A 262 9.54 8.69 -2.36
C ILE A 262 9.34 9.65 -3.52
N VAL A 263 10.09 9.46 -4.59
CA VAL A 263 10.03 10.25 -5.82
C VAL A 263 9.85 9.29 -6.99
N VAL A 264 8.92 9.59 -7.90
CA VAL A 264 8.68 8.80 -9.11
C VAL A 264 8.88 9.63 -10.37
N TYR A 265 9.36 9.01 -11.44
CA TYR A 265 9.61 9.71 -12.70
C TYR A 265 8.48 9.47 -13.73
N GLY A 266 7.99 10.56 -14.32
CA GLY A 266 7.03 10.54 -15.42
C GLY A 266 5.59 10.30 -15.00
N ASP A 267 4.66 10.76 -15.84
CA ASP A 267 3.23 10.72 -15.55
C ASP A 267 2.65 9.31 -15.53
N ASN A 268 3.25 8.37 -16.28
CA ASN A 268 2.83 6.97 -16.29
C ASN A 268 3.09 6.30 -14.94
N MET A 269 4.29 6.51 -14.37
CA MET A 269 4.65 5.99 -13.05
C MET A 269 3.78 6.64 -11.97
N LEU A 270 3.55 7.96 -12.05
CA LEU A 270 2.63 8.66 -11.16
C LEU A 270 1.20 8.10 -11.25
N ALA A 271 0.66 7.89 -12.45
CA ALA A 271 -0.68 7.34 -12.66
C ALA A 271 -0.82 5.90 -12.15
N ALA A 272 0.27 5.13 -12.16
CA ALA A 272 0.33 3.80 -11.59
C ALA A 272 0.29 3.81 -10.05
N THR A 273 0.61 4.92 -9.39
CA THR A 273 0.43 5.05 -7.94
C THR A 273 -1.06 5.17 -7.58
N VAL A 274 -1.40 4.66 -6.41
CA VAL A 274 -2.69 4.94 -5.80
C VAL A 274 -2.65 6.35 -5.19
N PRO A 275 -3.60 7.24 -5.56
CA PRO A 275 -3.68 8.58 -4.98
C PRO A 275 -3.74 8.55 -3.45
N ASN A 276 -2.97 9.41 -2.80
CA ASN A 276 -2.87 9.55 -1.34
C ASN A 276 -2.43 8.29 -0.58
N SER A 277 -1.87 7.30 -1.27
CA SER A 277 -1.29 6.12 -0.62
C SER A 277 0.12 6.37 -0.07
N ALA A 278 0.85 7.32 -0.65
CA ALA A 278 2.18 7.69 -0.22
C ALA A 278 2.14 8.42 1.13
N LYS A 279 2.76 7.83 2.16
CA LYS A 279 2.77 8.39 3.52
C LYS A 279 3.80 7.70 4.42
N PRO A 280 4.17 8.31 5.56
CA PRO A 280 4.87 7.61 6.64
C PRO A 280 3.94 6.59 7.31
N PHE A 281 4.50 5.45 7.70
CA PHE A 281 3.86 4.47 8.56
C PHE A 281 4.26 4.72 10.02
N ASN A 282 3.43 5.53 10.69
CA ASN A 282 3.62 5.86 12.11
C ASN A 282 3.32 4.63 12.99
N PHE A 283 4.35 3.82 13.24
CA PHE A 283 4.25 2.62 14.08
C PHE A 283 4.10 2.92 15.58
N HIS A 284 4.30 4.17 16.04
CA HIS A 284 3.87 4.54 17.39
C HIS A 284 2.37 4.37 17.54
N THR A 285 1.63 4.97 16.63
CA THR A 285 0.17 5.02 16.70
C THR A 285 -0.41 3.66 16.39
N GLU A 286 0.08 2.99 15.34
CA GLU A 286 -0.44 1.69 14.92
C GLU A 286 -0.25 0.62 16.01
N PHE A 287 0.88 0.62 16.70
CA PHE A 287 1.21 -0.40 17.70
C PHE A 287 1.09 0.08 19.15
N ALA A 288 0.48 1.26 19.36
CA ALA A 288 0.30 1.88 20.68
C ALA A 288 1.60 1.91 21.51
N MET A 289 2.69 2.37 20.90
CA MET A 289 4.01 2.46 21.52
C MET A 289 4.26 3.83 22.12
N THR A 290 4.99 3.87 23.24
CA THR A 290 5.61 5.12 23.71
C THR A 290 6.77 5.51 22.79
N GLU A 291 7.19 6.77 22.85
CA GLU A 291 8.39 7.26 22.13
C GLU A 291 9.62 6.39 22.45
N GLU A 292 9.85 6.09 23.73
CA GLU A 292 10.96 5.24 24.13
C GLU A 292 10.91 3.85 23.49
N MET A 293 9.73 3.25 23.37
CA MET A 293 9.56 1.94 22.73
C MET A 293 9.87 2.00 21.24
N ALA A 294 9.39 3.03 20.55
CA ALA A 294 9.59 3.21 19.13
C ALA A 294 11.04 3.55 18.78
N LEU A 295 11.72 4.40 19.56
CA LEU A 295 13.12 4.74 19.34
C LEU A 295 14.07 3.53 19.52
N ARG A 296 13.63 2.46 20.19
CA ARG A 296 14.36 1.17 20.20
C ARG A 296 14.25 0.44 18.85
N VAL A 297 13.16 0.64 18.12
CA VAL A 297 12.95 0.13 16.77
C VAL A 297 13.70 0.98 15.76
N SER A 298 13.37 2.27 15.65
CA SER A 298 14.08 3.25 14.83
C SER A 298 13.68 4.68 15.21
N ASP A 299 14.49 5.67 14.85
CA ASP A 299 14.16 7.09 14.87
C ASP A 299 13.51 7.61 13.58
N HIS A 300 13.31 6.75 12.59
CA HIS A 300 12.54 7.05 11.36
C HIS A 300 11.28 6.20 11.30
N TYR A 301 10.26 6.67 10.58
CA TYR A 301 9.17 5.83 10.12
C TYR A 301 9.47 5.29 8.72
N PRO A 302 8.98 4.09 8.37
CA PRO A 302 8.93 3.69 6.97
C PRO A 302 8.09 4.69 6.17
N VAL A 303 8.56 5.11 5.00
CA VAL A 303 7.70 5.76 3.99
C VAL A 303 7.20 4.70 3.03
N GLU A 304 5.89 4.65 2.80
CA GLU A 304 5.22 3.62 2.00
C GLU A 304 4.41 4.22 0.86
N VAL A 305 4.20 3.45 -0.22
CA VAL A 305 3.32 3.79 -1.36
C VAL A 305 2.65 2.53 -1.91
N GLU A 306 1.43 2.66 -2.44
CA GLU A 306 0.71 1.58 -3.13
C GLU A 306 0.70 1.79 -4.64
N LEU A 307 0.92 0.71 -5.39
CA LEU A 307 0.74 0.67 -6.85
C LEU A 307 -0.60 0.03 -7.22
N ARG A 308 -1.17 0.49 -8.33
CA ARG A 308 -2.42 -0.02 -8.90
C ARG A 308 -2.19 -1.38 -9.53
N SER A 309 -3.14 -2.28 -9.30
CA SER A 309 -3.14 -3.60 -9.91
C SER A 309 -3.56 -3.56 -11.37
N ALA A 310 -2.91 -4.37 -12.21
CA ALA A 310 -3.34 -4.56 -13.59
C ALA A 310 -4.76 -5.13 -13.61
N PRO A 311 -5.64 -4.68 -14.52
CA PRO A 311 -6.93 -5.33 -14.73
C PRO A 311 -6.72 -6.82 -15.02
N PRO A 312 -7.59 -7.72 -14.51
CA PRO A 312 -7.45 -9.13 -14.78
C PRO A 312 -7.50 -9.37 -16.30
N PHE A 313 -6.84 -10.42 -16.77
CA PHE A 313 -6.81 -10.75 -18.20
C PHE A 313 -8.21 -10.83 -18.83
N TRP A 314 -9.21 -11.32 -18.09
CA TRP A 314 -10.61 -11.42 -18.53
C TRP A 314 -11.34 -10.07 -18.66
N MET A 315 -10.71 -8.96 -18.26
CA MET A 315 -11.25 -7.60 -18.32
C MET A 315 -10.64 -6.77 -19.45
N LYS A 316 -9.69 -7.33 -20.21
CA LYS A 316 -9.18 -6.69 -21.44
C LYS A 316 -10.34 -6.60 -22.44
N ARG A 317 -10.79 -5.38 -22.74
CA ARG A 317 -11.80 -5.12 -23.77
C ARG A 317 -11.33 -5.77 -25.09
N SER A 318 -12.22 -6.50 -25.74
CA SER A 318 -12.12 -6.67 -27.18
C SER A 318 -12.28 -5.29 -27.79
N ASP A 319 -11.21 -4.72 -28.34
CA ASP A 319 -11.30 -3.54 -29.19
C ASP A 319 -12.13 -3.92 -30.42
N HIS A 320 -13.44 -3.73 -30.33
CA HIS A 320 -14.29 -3.50 -31.48
C HIS A 320 -14.73 -2.06 -31.35
N SER A 321 -14.19 -1.22 -32.24
CA SER A 321 -14.67 0.14 -32.47
C SER A 321 -16.19 0.10 -32.64
N CYS A 322 -16.91 0.67 -31.69
CA CYS A 322 -18.26 1.14 -31.92
C CYS A 322 -18.18 2.66 -31.98
N ASP A 323 -18.13 3.19 -33.20
CA ASP A 323 -18.29 4.60 -33.51
C ASP A 323 -19.61 5.09 -32.90
N VAL A 324 -19.53 5.88 -31.83
CA VAL A 324 -20.68 6.63 -31.32
C VAL A 324 -20.65 7.98 -32.02
N VAL A 325 -21.53 8.13 -33.00
CA VAL A 325 -21.84 9.39 -33.66
C VAL A 325 -22.41 10.37 -32.62
N ASP A 326 -21.75 11.51 -32.45
CA ASP A 326 -22.21 12.65 -31.67
C ASP A 326 -23.57 13.15 -32.19
N THR A 327 -24.58 13.18 -31.31
CA THR A 327 -25.76 14.04 -31.51
C THR A 327 -25.82 15.07 -30.39
N HIS A 328 -25.43 16.29 -30.74
CA HIS A 328 -25.73 17.51 -30.02
C HIS A 328 -27.25 17.72 -29.91
N GLN A 329 -27.80 17.80 -28.70
CA GLN A 329 -28.84 18.77 -28.30
C GLN A 329 -29.29 18.55 -26.85
N ALA A 330 -28.91 19.47 -25.97
CA ALA A 330 -29.84 20.27 -25.16
C ALA A 330 -29.06 20.99 -24.06
N SER A 331 -29.06 22.31 -24.16
CA SER A 331 -28.37 23.23 -23.26
C SER A 331 -29.34 23.77 -22.18
N VAL A 332 -28.75 24.12 -21.03
CA VAL A 332 -29.11 25.27 -20.16
C VAL A 332 -30.39 25.16 -19.29
N ASN A 333 -30.20 25.09 -17.97
CA ASN A 333 -30.62 26.20 -17.08
C ASN A 333 -29.98 26.18 -15.67
N ARG A 334 -29.23 27.27 -15.41
CA ARG A 334 -29.15 28.15 -14.22
C ARG A 334 -28.70 27.66 -12.82
N ASN A 335 -27.49 28.13 -12.48
CA ASN A 335 -27.09 29.05 -11.39
C ASN A 335 -27.45 28.80 -9.90
N VAL A 336 -26.35 28.64 -9.13
CA VAL A 336 -25.91 29.39 -7.93
C VAL A 336 -26.82 29.42 -6.68
N THR A 337 -26.35 28.77 -5.60
CA THR A 337 -26.06 29.41 -4.30
C THR A 337 -24.90 28.68 -3.61
N GLY A 338 -24.01 29.44 -2.97
CA GLY A 338 -22.85 28.94 -2.25
C GLY A 338 -23.02 28.91 -0.72
N ARG A 339 -21.97 28.37 -0.08
CA ARG A 339 -21.61 28.34 1.36
C ARG A 339 -22.23 27.24 2.23
N LEU A 340 -21.42 26.27 2.63
CA LEU A 340 -20.74 26.17 3.94
C LEU A 340 -20.09 24.78 4.05
N GLY A 341 -18.77 24.72 4.07
CA GLY A 341 -18.02 23.49 4.28
C GLY A 341 -18.19 22.99 5.71
N THR A 342 -18.91 21.90 5.86
CA THR A 342 -18.93 21.06 7.08
C THR A 342 -18.01 19.85 6.86
N PRO A 343 -17.45 19.25 7.94
CA PRO A 343 -16.45 18.20 7.81
C PRO A 343 -17.08 16.96 7.16
N PHE A 344 -16.35 16.36 6.21
CA PHE A 344 -16.71 15.11 5.56
C PHE A 344 -16.95 14.01 6.61
N ASN A 345 -18.22 13.71 6.87
CA ASN A 345 -18.62 12.64 7.78
C ASN A 345 -18.19 11.28 7.21
N ARG A 346 -17.47 10.47 7.99
CA ARG A 346 -17.01 9.12 7.60
C ARG A 346 -18.13 8.23 7.01
N VAL A 347 -19.39 8.46 7.40
CA VAL A 347 -20.58 7.73 6.93
C VAL A 347 -20.86 7.94 5.43
N THR A 348 -20.64 9.13 4.88
CA THR A 348 -20.88 9.41 3.45
C THR A 348 -19.85 8.73 2.56
N SER A 349 -18.62 8.59 3.04
CA SER A 349 -17.55 7.86 2.35
C SER A 349 -17.85 6.36 2.20
N PHE A 350 -18.47 5.73 3.20
CA PHE A 350 -18.83 4.30 3.16
C PHE A 350 -19.92 4.01 2.12
N LEU A 351 -20.97 4.83 2.09
CA LEU A 351 -22.03 4.74 1.08
C LEU A 351 -21.49 4.98 -0.33
N HIS A 352 -20.56 5.92 -0.48
CA HIS A 352 -19.93 6.22 -1.77
C HIS A 352 -19.08 5.05 -2.30
N ILE A 353 -18.28 4.41 -1.45
CA ILE A 353 -17.49 3.21 -1.81
C ILE A 353 -18.42 2.05 -2.17
N GLY A 354 -19.50 1.84 -1.39
CA GLY A 354 -20.50 0.82 -1.68
C GLY A 354 -21.16 1.02 -3.05
N HIS A 355 -21.59 2.24 -3.35
CA HIS A 355 -22.15 2.58 -4.67
C HIS A 355 -21.15 2.42 -5.81
N LEU A 356 -19.87 2.76 -5.61
CA LEU A 356 -18.83 2.60 -6.63
C LEU A 356 -18.54 1.13 -6.94
N LEU A 357 -18.43 0.30 -5.90
CA LEU A 357 -18.26 -1.15 -6.03
C LEU A 357 -19.47 -1.78 -6.73
N GLN A 358 -20.68 -1.34 -6.37
CA GLN A 358 -21.91 -1.80 -6.99
C GLN A 358 -21.96 -1.42 -8.47
N SER A 359 -21.76 -0.14 -8.79
CA SER A 359 -21.84 0.38 -10.17
C SER A 359 -20.85 -0.34 -11.08
N ARG A 360 -19.58 -0.44 -10.67
CA ARG A 360 -18.55 -1.13 -11.46
C ARG A 360 -18.77 -2.64 -11.56
N TRP A 361 -19.34 -3.26 -10.54
CA TRP A 361 -19.73 -4.68 -10.60
C TRP A 361 -20.91 -4.92 -11.57
N PHE A 362 -21.89 -4.02 -11.60
CA PHE A 362 -22.99 -4.06 -12.57
C PHE A 362 -22.49 -3.87 -14.00
N ASP A 363 -21.61 -2.89 -14.21
CA ASP A 363 -20.93 -2.70 -15.50
C ASP A 363 -20.17 -3.95 -15.92
N PHE A 364 -19.47 -4.62 -14.99
CA PHE A 364 -18.79 -5.88 -15.24
C PHE A 364 -19.75 -7.02 -15.65
N CYS A 365 -20.85 -7.20 -14.91
CA CYS A 365 -21.85 -8.24 -15.22
C CYS A 365 -22.51 -8.04 -16.60
N ASN A 366 -22.54 -6.81 -17.09
CA ASN A 366 -23.16 -6.44 -18.37
C ASN A 366 -22.19 -6.46 -19.55
N GLN A 367 -20.93 -6.87 -19.38
CA GLN A 367 -19.96 -7.00 -20.47
C GLN A 367 -20.27 -8.21 -21.36
N GLN A 368 -20.06 -8.06 -22.67
CA GLN A 368 -20.08 -9.19 -23.62
C GLN A 368 -19.03 -10.23 -23.22
N GLY A 369 -19.42 -11.50 -23.15
CA GLY A 369 -18.55 -12.62 -22.75
C GLY A 369 -18.69 -13.07 -21.29
N PHE A 370 -19.36 -12.31 -20.41
CA PHE A 370 -19.60 -12.73 -19.01
C PHE A 370 -20.31 -14.09 -18.92
N ALA A 371 -21.31 -14.32 -19.79
CA ALA A 371 -22.06 -15.58 -19.83
C ALA A 371 -21.21 -16.79 -20.27
N ASP A 372 -20.19 -16.58 -21.11
CA ASP A 372 -19.31 -17.66 -21.57
C ASP A 372 -18.23 -17.98 -20.53
N HIS A 373 -17.78 -17.00 -19.75
CA HIS A 373 -16.90 -17.21 -18.60
C HIS A 373 -17.59 -18.00 -17.48
N GLN A 374 -18.88 -17.75 -17.25
CA GLN A 374 -19.69 -18.51 -16.27
C GLN A 374 -19.82 -19.99 -16.65
N LYS A 375 -19.80 -20.32 -17.95
CA LYS A 375 -19.80 -21.71 -18.44
C LYS A 375 -18.45 -22.39 -18.26
N GLU A 376 -17.35 -21.65 -18.40
CA GLU A 376 -16.00 -22.19 -18.20
C GLU A 376 -15.70 -22.42 -16.71
N ASP A 377 -16.09 -21.51 -15.83
CA ASP A 377 -15.97 -21.69 -14.37
C ASP A 377 -16.80 -22.88 -13.86
N ALA A 378 -17.98 -23.12 -14.44
CA ALA A 378 -18.80 -24.30 -14.12
C ALA A 378 -18.14 -25.63 -14.54
N ARG A 379 -17.29 -25.61 -15.58
CA ARG A 379 -16.51 -26.78 -16.02
C ARG A 379 -15.33 -27.06 -15.10
N VAL A 380 -14.67 -26.02 -14.58
CA VAL A 380 -13.51 -26.15 -13.68
C VAL A 380 -13.91 -26.59 -12.26
N ALA A 381 -15.13 -26.29 -11.81
CA ALA A 381 -15.64 -26.66 -10.49
C ALA A 381 -16.10 -28.13 -10.35
N GLY A 382 -16.09 -28.93 -11.42
CA GLY A 382 -16.65 -30.29 -11.46
C GLY A 382 -15.81 -31.41 -10.81
N GLY A 383 -14.97 -31.13 -9.82
CA GLY A 383 -13.91 -32.07 -9.40
C GLY A 383 -13.58 -32.19 -7.91
N ARG A 384 -14.46 -31.86 -6.95
CA ARG A 384 -14.18 -32.10 -5.52
C ARG A 384 -15.18 -33.08 -4.90
N ARG A 385 -14.68 -34.20 -4.36
CA ARG A 385 -15.43 -35.18 -3.56
C ARG A 385 -15.53 -34.71 -2.11
N GLU A 386 -16.66 -35.01 -1.48
CA GLU A 386 -16.88 -34.95 -0.03
C GLU A 386 -15.88 -35.82 0.73
N THR A 387 -15.58 -35.42 1.97
CA THR A 387 -14.75 -36.05 3.01
C THR A 387 -13.26 -35.65 3.04
N ASP A 388 -12.90 -34.71 3.94
CA ASP A 388 -11.86 -34.90 4.97
C ASP A 388 -11.86 -33.77 6.04
N SER A 389 -11.46 -34.12 7.27
CA SER A 389 -11.78 -33.50 8.57
C SER A 389 -10.85 -32.34 8.99
N VAL A 390 -11.34 -31.37 9.81
CA VAL A 390 -10.66 -30.07 10.07
C VAL A 390 -10.21 -29.84 11.54
N PRO A 391 -8.95 -29.40 11.78
CA PRO A 391 -8.42 -28.82 13.03
C PRO A 391 -9.04 -27.47 13.50
N LEU A 392 -10.31 -27.22 13.17
CA LEU A 392 -10.96 -25.89 13.19
C LEU A 392 -11.38 -25.38 14.58
N VAL A 393 -11.50 -26.27 15.55
CA VAL A 393 -12.21 -25.98 16.81
C VAL A 393 -11.36 -25.17 17.79
N ASP A 394 -10.03 -25.25 17.70
CA ASP A 394 -9.13 -24.56 18.64
C ASP A 394 -8.80 -23.12 18.20
N ASP A 395 -8.77 -22.83 16.89
CA ASP A 395 -8.61 -21.47 16.35
C ASP A 395 -9.82 -20.55 16.62
N ILE A 396 -11.02 -21.15 16.64
CA ILE A 396 -12.27 -20.45 16.92
C ILE A 396 -12.31 -19.95 18.37
N ARG A 397 -11.81 -20.73 19.34
CA ARG A 397 -11.80 -20.33 20.76
C ARG A 397 -10.88 -19.14 21.03
N TYR A 398 -9.73 -19.07 20.35
CA TYR A 398 -8.78 -17.96 20.52
C TYR A 398 -9.34 -16.63 19.97
N HIS A 399 -10.02 -16.66 18.82
CA HIS A 399 -10.53 -15.46 18.14
C HIS A 399 -11.80 -14.87 18.77
N ILE A 400 -12.61 -15.69 19.45
CA ILE A 400 -13.84 -15.21 20.14
C ILE A 400 -13.50 -14.45 21.43
N ALA A 401 -12.40 -14.83 22.11
CA ALA A 401 -12.02 -14.20 23.37
C ALA A 401 -11.47 -12.76 23.19
N SER A 402 -10.76 -12.47 22.11
CA SER A 402 -10.15 -11.14 21.89
C SER A 402 -11.12 -10.08 21.36
N LYS A 403 -12.21 -10.47 20.68
CA LYS A 403 -13.16 -9.56 20.02
C LYS A 403 -14.30 -9.04 20.90
N ARG A 404 -14.45 -9.51 22.14
CA ARG A 404 -15.53 -9.08 23.06
C ARG A 404 -15.40 -7.63 23.54
N ALA A 405 -14.23 -7.00 23.38
CA ALA A 405 -14.04 -5.58 23.70
C ALA A 405 -14.62 -4.65 22.62
N ASP A 406 -14.56 -5.04 21.34
CA ASP A 406 -15.00 -4.21 20.21
C ASP A 406 -16.52 -4.21 19.99
N ILE A 407 -17.21 -5.32 20.33
CA ILE A 407 -18.67 -5.45 20.15
C ILE A 407 -19.42 -4.40 20.97
N ARG A 408 -18.93 -4.07 22.16
CA ARG A 408 -19.57 -3.09 23.05
C ARG A 408 -19.51 -1.66 22.48
N CYS A 409 -18.39 -1.29 21.84
CA CYS A 409 -18.26 -0.02 21.13
C CYS A 409 -19.18 0.07 19.90
N VAL A 410 -19.41 -1.06 19.21
CA VAL A 410 -20.29 -1.12 18.03
C VAL A 410 -21.77 -1.07 18.43
N GLU A 411 -22.16 -1.70 19.54
CA GLU A 411 -23.52 -1.62 20.08
C GLU A 411 -23.86 -0.21 20.57
N GLU A 412 -22.93 0.48 21.25
CA GLU A 412 -23.11 1.87 21.66
C GLU A 412 -23.20 2.84 20.47
N ALA A 413 -22.46 2.57 19.39
CA ALA A 413 -22.52 3.37 18.16
C ALA A 413 -23.86 3.19 17.42
N ASN A 414 -24.40 1.96 17.37
CA ASN A 414 -25.69 1.67 16.74
C ASN A 414 -26.87 2.29 17.52
N GLN A 415 -26.82 2.27 18.85
CA GLN A 415 -27.86 2.93 19.67
C GLN A 415 -27.89 4.46 19.48
N LYS A 416 -26.72 5.09 19.29
CA LYS A 416 -26.64 6.52 18.97
C LYS A 416 -27.19 6.85 17.58
N LEU A 417 -26.99 5.95 16.61
CA LEU A 417 -27.48 6.10 15.24
C LEU A 417 -29.02 6.03 15.16
N GLU A 418 -29.64 5.08 15.86
CA GLU A 418 -31.11 4.95 15.92
C GLU A 418 -31.77 6.17 16.59
N ALA A 419 -31.11 6.74 17.61
CA ALA A 419 -31.58 7.96 18.27
C ALA A 419 -31.53 9.18 17.33
N GLU A 420 -30.50 9.32 16.51
CA GLU A 420 -30.38 10.41 15.53
C GLU A 420 -31.37 10.29 14.36
N GLU A 421 -31.62 9.08 13.85
CA GLU A 421 -32.62 8.84 12.81
C GLU A 421 -34.05 9.18 13.30
N THR A 422 -34.35 8.83 14.55
CA THR A 422 -35.64 9.16 15.18
C THR A 422 -35.79 10.67 15.37
N LEU A 423 -34.71 11.37 15.73
CA LEU A 423 -34.71 12.82 15.90
C LEU A 423 -34.88 13.56 14.56
N SER A 424 -34.22 13.09 13.50
CA SER A 424 -34.37 13.64 12.14
C SER A 424 -35.77 13.40 11.56
N ALA A 425 -36.37 12.25 11.82
CA ALA A 425 -37.76 11.99 11.43
C ALA A 425 -38.75 12.90 12.16
N LEU A 426 -38.50 13.22 13.44
CA LEU A 426 -39.32 14.17 14.20
C LEU A 426 -39.20 15.60 13.66
N ILE A 427 -37.97 16.06 13.38
CA ILE A 427 -37.71 17.40 12.84
C ILE A 427 -38.42 17.61 11.49
N LEU A 428 -38.35 16.61 10.59
CA LEU A 428 -39.04 16.63 9.30
C LEU A 428 -40.57 16.60 9.40
N THR A 429 -41.12 16.13 10.53
CA THR A 429 -42.57 16.10 10.78
C THR A 429 -43.05 17.44 11.36
N VAL A 430 -42.20 18.15 12.10
CA VAL A 430 -42.50 19.48 12.66
C VAL A 430 -42.38 20.57 11.59
N GLU A 431 -41.45 20.46 10.64
CA GLU A 431 -41.33 21.41 9.51
C GLU A 431 -42.45 21.29 8.47
N ARG A 432 -43.29 20.25 8.55
CA ARG A 432 -44.45 20.02 7.65
C ARG A 432 -45.81 20.39 8.27
N ARG A 433 -45.85 21.02 9.46
CA ARG A 433 -47.08 21.50 10.09
C ARG A 433 -47.19 23.02 10.12
#